data_AF-A0A182U0S8-F1
#
_entry.id   AF-A0A182U0S8-F1
#
_cell.length_a   1.000
_cell.length_b   1.000
_cell.length_c   1.000
_cell.angle_alpha   90.00
_cell.angle_beta   90.00
_cell.angle_gamma   90.00
#
_symmetry.space_group_name_H-M   'P 1'
#
loop_
_entity.id
_entity.type
_entity.pdbx_description
1 polymer ?
#
loop_
_entity_poly.entity_id
_entity_poly.type
_entity_poly.pdbx_seq_one_letter_code
_entity_poly.pdbx_strand_id
1 'polypeptide(L)'
;MRAFAQGYTFNFIEGEMYEKSPFTLTDFLQQRKRWLQGILLVVRSTEIPLRNKVLLGISLCSWITMPLSTSNMIFAAIYPIPCPNLIDFVCAFIAGFNIYMYVFGVIKSFSLYRFGLVKFLACVLGALCTIPINVVIENVAVIWGLVGKKNKFYVVQKDVRALVTV
;
A
#
# COMPACT_ATOMS: atom_id res chain seq x y z
N MET A 1 -12.95 -5.66 -15.46
CA MET A 1 -12.39 -6.71 -16.35
C MET A 1 -13.33 -6.98 -17.53
N ARG A 2 -13.67 -5.92 -18.29
CA ARG A 2 -14.50 -6.06 -19.50
C ARG A 2 -13.67 -6.56 -20.68
N ALA A 3 -12.45 -6.07 -20.83
CA ALA A 3 -11.51 -6.55 -21.85
C ALA A 3 -11.16 -8.05 -21.70
N PHE A 4 -10.92 -8.54 -20.48
CA PHE A 4 -10.75 -9.99 -20.24
C PHE A 4 -11.99 -10.80 -20.62
N ALA A 5 -13.20 -10.26 -20.39
CA ALA A 5 -14.44 -10.92 -20.82
C ALA A 5 -14.62 -10.92 -22.35
N GLN A 6 -13.97 -9.97 -23.05
CA GLN A 6 -13.91 -9.88 -24.51
C GLN A 6 -12.77 -10.72 -25.12
N GLY A 7 -12.05 -11.51 -24.31
CA GLY A 7 -10.99 -12.41 -24.80
C GLY A 7 -9.62 -11.75 -25.00
N TYR A 8 -9.45 -10.49 -24.62
CA TYR A 8 -8.14 -9.84 -24.66
C TYR A 8 -7.21 -10.42 -23.60
N THR A 9 -5.96 -10.65 -24.01
CA THR A 9 -4.87 -11.05 -23.13
C THR A 9 -4.10 -9.82 -22.68
N PHE A 10 -3.57 -9.88 -21.46
CA PHE A 10 -2.73 -8.85 -20.89
C PHE A 10 -1.39 -9.48 -20.57
N ASN A 11 -0.30 -8.79 -20.91
CA ASN A 11 1.04 -9.19 -20.52
C ASN A 11 1.67 -8.07 -19.69
N PHE A 12 2.58 -8.45 -18.79
CA PHE A 12 3.33 -7.50 -18.00
C PHE A 12 4.58 -7.08 -18.77
N ILE A 13 4.79 -5.78 -18.89
CA ILE A 13 6.04 -5.23 -19.43
C ILE A 13 6.98 -5.10 -18.25
N GLU A 14 8.13 -5.76 -18.34
CA GLU A 14 9.20 -5.63 -17.34
C GLU A 14 9.80 -4.22 -17.46
N GLY A 15 9.61 -3.41 -16.42
CA GLY A 15 10.10 -2.03 -16.39
C GLY A 15 9.88 -1.36 -15.05
N GLU A 16 10.72 -0.37 -14.74
CA GLU A 16 10.61 0.44 -13.52
C GLU A 16 9.82 1.72 -13.83
N MET A 17 8.69 1.92 -13.17
CA MET A 17 7.90 3.15 -13.30
C MET A 17 8.31 4.15 -12.21
N TYR A 18 8.87 5.28 -12.61
CA TYR A 18 9.18 6.39 -11.70
C TYR A 18 7.92 7.25 -11.50
N GLU A 19 7.14 6.95 -10.47
CA GLU A 19 5.98 7.76 -10.10
C GLU A 19 6.26 8.61 -8.85
N LYS A 20 5.75 9.85 -8.86
CA LYS A 20 5.76 10.70 -7.67
C LYS A 20 4.77 10.17 -6.63
N SER A 21 5.28 9.92 -5.42
CA SER A 21 4.49 9.62 -4.23
C SER A 21 3.69 10.85 -3.77
N PRO A 22 2.59 10.67 -3.02
CA PRO A 22 1.86 11.78 -2.43
C PRO A 22 2.76 12.61 -1.48
N PHE A 23 2.62 13.93 -1.54
CA PHE A 23 3.43 14.87 -0.77
C PHE A 23 2.93 15.06 0.66
N THR A 24 1.68 14.70 0.94
CA THR A 24 1.05 14.87 2.26
C THR A 24 0.44 13.56 2.78
N LEU A 25 0.40 13.41 4.11
CA LEU A 25 -0.21 12.25 4.76
C LEU A 25 -1.72 12.16 4.47
N THR A 26 -2.40 13.29 4.31
CA THR A 26 -3.82 13.38 3.95
C THR A 26 -4.08 12.86 2.55
N ASP A 27 -3.22 13.20 1.59
CA ASP A 27 -3.32 12.68 0.22
C ASP A 27 -3.07 11.18 0.17
N PHE A 28 -2.08 10.71 0.95
CA PHE A 28 -1.78 9.28 1.07
C PHE A 28 -2.97 8.51 1.66
N LEU A 29 -3.58 9.01 2.74
CA LEU A 29 -4.77 8.41 3.34
C LEU A 29 -5.93 8.34 2.33
N GLN A 30 -6.19 9.43 1.61
CA GLN A 30 -7.26 9.48 0.61
C GLN A 30 -6.98 8.55 -0.57
N GLN A 31 -5.71 8.37 -0.96
CA GLN A 31 -5.30 7.41 -1.98
C GLN A 31 -5.60 5.97 -1.54
N ARG A 32 -5.22 5.58 -0.33
CA ARG A 32 -5.50 4.25 0.22
C ARG A 32 -6.99 3.97 0.36
N LYS A 33 -7.74 4.96 0.86
CA LYS A 33 -9.20 4.91 0.90
C LYS A 33 -9.81 4.66 -0.49
N ARG A 34 -9.33 5.37 -1.52
CA ARG A 34 -9.81 5.20 -2.91
C ARG A 34 -9.55 3.79 -3.42
N TRP A 35 -8.38 3.22 -3.13
CA TRP A 35 -8.03 1.86 -3.55
C TRP A 35 -8.98 0.82 -2.95
N LEU A 36 -9.22 0.89 -1.64
CA LEU A 36 -10.15 -0.02 -0.97
C LEU A 36 -11.58 0.11 -1.51
N GLN A 37 -12.08 1.35 -1.64
CA GLN A 37 -13.42 1.59 -2.18
C GLN A 37 -13.55 1.13 -3.64
N GLY A 38 -12.52 1.33 -4.46
CA GLY A 38 -12.49 0.86 -5.85
C GLY A 38 -12.57 -0.66 -5.95
N ILE A 39 -11.77 -1.39 -5.19
CA ILE A 39 -11.81 -2.86 -5.16
C ILE A 39 -13.18 -3.35 -4.68
N LEU A 40 -13.73 -2.73 -3.63
CA LEU A 40 -15.05 -3.08 -3.09
C LEU A 40 -16.17 -2.92 -4.14
N LEU A 41 -16.15 -1.82 -4.91
CA LEU A 41 -17.13 -1.58 -5.99
C LEU A 41 -16.99 -2.62 -7.11
N VAL A 42 -15.75 -2.95 -7.50
CA VAL A 42 -15.49 -3.95 -8.56
C VAL A 42 -15.94 -5.34 -8.13
N VAL A 43 -15.67 -5.75 -6.88
CA VAL A 43 -16.08 -7.06 -6.36
C VAL A 43 -17.60 -7.16 -6.29
N ARG A 44 -18.30 -6.11 -5.83
CA ARG A 44 -19.78 -6.10 -5.70
C ARG A 44 -20.55 -5.90 -7.00
N SER A 45 -19.93 -5.35 -8.05
CA SER A 45 -20.62 -5.08 -9.33
C SER A 45 -21.10 -6.38 -9.99
N THR A 46 -22.35 -6.48 -10.44
CA THR A 46 -22.85 -7.69 -11.16
C THR A 46 -22.32 -7.81 -12.59
N GLU A 47 -21.78 -6.72 -13.16
CA GLU A 47 -21.33 -6.58 -14.55
C GLU A 47 -20.09 -7.40 -14.93
N ILE A 48 -19.41 -8.00 -13.96
CA ILE A 48 -18.12 -8.66 -14.17
C ILE A 48 -18.24 -10.11 -13.64
N PRO A 49 -17.79 -11.13 -14.40
CA PRO A 49 -17.89 -12.53 -13.99
C PRO A 49 -17.05 -12.81 -12.73
N LEU A 50 -17.57 -13.68 -11.84
CA LEU A 50 -16.94 -13.99 -10.55
C LEU A 50 -15.51 -14.55 -10.70
N ARG A 51 -15.27 -15.41 -11.69
CA ARG A 51 -13.96 -16.04 -11.93
C ARG A 51 -12.83 -15.02 -12.05
N ASN A 52 -13.10 -13.93 -12.76
CA ASN A 52 -12.09 -12.91 -13.01
C ASN A 52 -11.82 -12.10 -11.72
N LYS A 53 -12.80 -11.99 -10.82
CA LYS A 53 -12.71 -11.19 -9.58
C LYS A 53 -12.09 -11.91 -8.40
N VAL A 54 -11.89 -13.22 -8.45
CA VAL A 54 -11.44 -13.99 -7.28
C VAL A 54 -10.15 -13.40 -6.69
N LEU A 55 -9.16 -13.08 -7.53
CA LEU A 55 -7.90 -12.47 -7.09
C LEU A 55 -8.12 -11.09 -6.43
N LEU A 56 -9.01 -10.26 -6.98
CA LEU A 56 -9.37 -8.97 -6.37
C LEU A 56 -10.14 -9.15 -5.05
N GLY A 57 -10.96 -10.20 -4.95
CA GLY A 57 -11.68 -10.56 -3.73
C GLY A 57 -10.73 -10.99 -2.61
N ILE A 58 -9.73 -11.82 -2.93
CA ILE A 58 -8.68 -12.22 -1.98
C ILE A 58 -7.90 -10.99 -1.51
N SER A 59 -7.53 -10.10 -2.45
CA SER A 59 -6.88 -8.83 -2.11
C SER A 59 -7.75 -7.99 -1.18
N LEU A 60 -9.06 -7.86 -1.46
CA LEU A 60 -10.01 -7.15 -0.59
C LEU A 60 -10.06 -7.75 0.81
N CYS A 61 -10.11 -9.08 0.94
CA CYS A 61 -10.08 -9.74 2.23
C CYS A 61 -8.80 -9.40 3.00
N SER A 62 -7.64 -9.41 2.35
CA SER A 62 -6.36 -9.01 2.95
C SER A 62 -6.39 -7.56 3.47
N TRP A 63 -6.96 -6.64 2.69
CA TRP A 63 -7.11 -5.24 3.12
C TRP A 63 -8.06 -5.07 4.32
N ILE A 64 -9.15 -5.82 4.37
CA ILE A 64 -10.13 -5.74 5.46
C ILE A 64 -9.59 -6.40 6.74
N THR A 65 -8.75 -7.43 6.63
CA THR A 65 -8.13 -8.09 7.78
C THR A 65 -6.88 -7.39 8.30
N MET A 66 -6.33 -6.38 7.61
CA MET A 66 -5.17 -5.60 8.08
C MET A 66 -5.35 -4.99 9.49
N PRO A 67 -6.46 -4.29 9.80
CA PRO A 67 -6.69 -3.75 11.15
C PRO A 67 -6.73 -4.82 12.23
N LEU A 68 -7.28 -5.99 11.89
CA LEU A 68 -7.34 -7.12 12.81
C LEU A 68 -5.95 -7.73 13.03
N SER A 69 -5.19 -7.93 11.96
CA SER A 69 -3.83 -8.49 12.01
C SER A 69 -2.85 -7.58 12.75
N THR A 70 -2.93 -6.27 12.49
CA THR A 70 -2.10 -5.28 13.20
C THR A 70 -2.45 -5.18 14.68
N SER A 71 -3.73 -5.28 15.04
CA SER A 71 -4.15 -5.38 16.44
C SER A 71 -3.61 -6.65 17.10
N ASN A 72 -3.65 -7.80 16.40
CA ASN A 72 -3.09 -9.05 16.90
C ASN A 72 -1.59 -8.97 17.18
N MET A 73 -0.83 -8.25 16.35
CA MET A 73 0.61 -8.01 16.58
C MET A 73 0.86 -7.20 17.86
N ILE A 74 0.03 -6.18 18.13
CA ILE A 74 0.12 -5.40 19.37
C ILE A 74 -0.24 -6.28 20.59
N PHE A 75 -1.29 -7.07 20.49
CA PHE A 75 -1.70 -7.98 21.57
C PHE A 75 -0.66 -9.07 21.84
N ALA A 76 -0.03 -9.63 20.80
CA ALA A 76 1.04 -10.61 20.93
C ALA A 76 2.31 -10.03 21.59
N ALA A 77 2.55 -8.72 21.45
CA ALA A 77 3.66 -8.04 22.14
C ALA A 77 3.38 -7.83 23.64
N ILE A 78 2.11 -7.68 24.04
CA ILE A 78 1.70 -7.45 25.44
C ILE A 78 1.44 -8.79 26.17
N TYR A 79 0.87 -9.76 25.46
CA TYR A 79 0.55 -11.09 25.99
C TYR A 79 1.28 -12.13 25.14
N PRO A 80 2.19 -12.95 25.72
CA PRO A 80 2.91 -13.99 24.99
C PRO A 80 1.95 -15.14 24.65
N ILE A 81 1.22 -14.98 23.55
CA ILE A 81 0.35 -16.02 23.00
C ILE A 81 1.25 -16.99 22.23
N PRO A 82 1.17 -18.32 22.48
CA PRO A 82 1.95 -19.29 21.72
C PRO A 82 1.49 -19.30 20.27
N CYS A 83 2.32 -18.73 19.39
CA CYS A 83 2.11 -18.76 17.94
C CYS A 83 2.77 -20.02 17.35
N PRO A 84 2.11 -20.75 16.44
CA PRO A 84 2.74 -21.84 15.68
C PRO A 84 3.95 -21.34 14.90
N ASN A 85 5.07 -22.06 14.95
CA ASN A 85 6.34 -21.67 14.30
C ASN A 85 6.21 -21.37 12.80
N LEU A 86 5.29 -22.06 12.10
CA LEU A 86 5.03 -21.81 10.68
C LEU A 86 4.44 -20.41 10.43
N ILE A 87 3.51 -19.97 11.29
CA ILE A 87 2.88 -18.66 11.18
C ILE A 87 3.91 -17.57 11.46
N ASP A 88 4.75 -17.77 12.47
CA ASP A 88 5.83 -16.85 12.81
C ASP A 88 6.83 -16.69 11.66
N PHE A 89 7.25 -17.80 11.03
CA PHE A 89 8.11 -17.77 9.85
C PHE A 89 7.48 -16.99 8.68
N VAL A 90 6.19 -17.23 8.38
CA VAL A 90 5.49 -16.52 7.31
C VAL A 90 5.37 -15.03 7.61
N CYS A 91 5.03 -14.66 8.85
CA CYS A 91 4.97 -13.28 9.29
C CYS A 91 6.34 -12.58 9.19
N ALA A 92 7.40 -13.23 9.65
CA ALA A 92 8.77 -12.73 9.56
C ALA A 92 9.21 -12.55 8.09
N PHE A 93 8.87 -13.49 7.22
CA PHE A 93 9.16 -13.39 5.78
C PHE A 93 8.44 -12.19 5.13
N ILE A 94 7.15 -12.01 5.40
CA ILE A 94 6.37 -10.88 4.88
C ILE A 94 6.94 -9.54 5.39
N ALA A 95 7.29 -9.47 6.68
CA ALA A 95 7.89 -8.28 7.28
C ALA A 95 9.26 -7.96 6.65
N GLY A 96 10.11 -8.98 6.47
CA GLY A 96 11.42 -8.85 5.83
C GLY A 96 11.31 -8.37 4.38
N PHE A 97 10.37 -8.93 3.61
CA PHE A 97 10.11 -8.50 2.24
C PHE A 97 9.60 -7.06 2.18
N ASN A 98 8.75 -6.65 3.12
CA ASN A 98 8.28 -5.27 3.20
C ASN A 98 9.44 -4.29 3.45
N ILE A 99 10.29 -4.59 4.44
CA ILE A 99 11.50 -3.79 4.73
C ILE A 99 12.42 -3.72 3.51
N TYR A 100 12.65 -4.85 2.84
CA TYR A 100 13.43 -4.91 1.61
C TYR A 100 12.89 -3.96 0.54
N MET A 101 11.57 -3.94 0.30
CA MET A 101 10.95 -3.05 -0.68
C MET A 101 11.16 -1.56 -0.35
N TYR A 102 11.11 -1.18 0.93
CA TYR A 102 11.43 0.19 1.35
C TYR A 102 12.90 0.54 1.11
N VAL A 103 13.83 -0.36 1.47
CA VAL A 103 15.26 -0.16 1.25
C VAL A 103 15.60 -0.07 -0.24
N PHE A 104 15.04 -0.96 -1.05
CA PHE A 104 15.19 -0.95 -2.51
C PHE A 104 14.67 0.37 -3.11
N GLY A 105 13.51 0.85 -2.63
CA GLY A 105 12.95 2.15 -3.05
C GLY A 105 13.89 3.32 -2.75
N VAL A 106 14.54 3.34 -1.59
CA VAL A 106 15.53 4.38 -1.23
C VAL A 106 16.78 4.30 -2.11
N ILE A 107 17.32 3.09 -2.34
CA ILE A 107 18.48 2.86 -3.21
C ILE A 107 18.22 3.37 -4.63
N LYS A 108 17.03 3.11 -5.16
CA LYS A 108 16.65 3.55 -6.51
C LYS A 108 16.33 5.04 -6.59
N SER A 109 15.72 5.61 -5.56
CA SER A 109 15.36 7.03 -5.54
C SER A 109 16.56 7.96 -5.34
N PHE A 110 17.55 7.54 -4.56
CA PHE A 110 18.73 8.34 -4.26
C PHE A 110 19.99 7.64 -4.78
N SER A 111 20.62 8.20 -5.83
CA SER A 111 21.88 7.64 -6.31
C SER A 111 22.99 7.85 -5.28
N LEU A 112 23.62 6.75 -4.86
CA LEU A 112 24.73 6.71 -3.89
C LEU A 112 25.86 7.68 -4.27
N TYR A 113 26.10 7.84 -5.57
CA TYR A 113 27.15 8.70 -6.12
C TYR A 113 26.93 10.20 -5.84
N ARG A 114 25.68 10.64 -5.66
CA ARG A 114 25.33 12.07 -5.58
C ARG A 114 25.15 12.60 -4.15
N PHE A 115 24.85 11.73 -3.17
CA PHE A 115 24.47 12.14 -1.81
C PHE A 115 25.46 11.77 -0.71
N GLY A 116 26.46 10.94 -0.97
CA GLY A 116 27.41 10.50 0.05
C GLY A 116 26.79 9.51 1.05
N LEU A 117 27.62 8.64 1.62
CA LEU A 117 27.18 7.47 2.39
C LEU A 117 26.34 7.81 3.64
N VAL A 118 26.66 8.92 4.30
CA VAL A 118 25.99 9.36 5.54
C VAL A 118 24.56 9.83 5.28
N LYS A 119 24.34 10.65 4.23
CA LYS A 119 22.98 11.11 3.89
C LYS A 119 22.13 9.96 3.37
N PHE A 120 22.75 9.02 2.65
CA PHE A 120 22.08 7.80 2.21
C PHE A 120 21.61 6.94 3.39
N LEU A 121 22.48 6.68 4.37
CA LEU A 121 22.11 5.95 5.59
C LEU A 121 21.01 6.68 6.38
N ALA A 122 21.07 8.00 6.48
CA ALA A 122 20.01 8.79 7.10
C ALA A 122 18.66 8.66 6.37
N CYS A 123 18.66 8.61 5.03
CA CYS A 123 17.45 8.37 4.23
C CYS A 123 16.89 6.95 4.45
N VAL A 124 17.75 5.94 4.55
CA VAL A 124 17.32 4.55 4.84
C VAL A 124 16.70 4.47 6.24
N LEU A 125 17.36 5.05 7.25
CA LEU A 125 16.82 5.11 8.62
C LEU A 125 15.50 5.88 8.66
N GLY A 126 15.41 7.00 7.95
CA GLY A 126 14.17 7.77 7.80
C GLY A 126 13.05 6.93 7.20
N ALA A 127 13.32 6.17 6.13
CA ALA A 127 12.34 5.27 5.52
C ALA A 127 11.88 4.18 6.51
N LEU A 128 12.80 3.57 7.26
CA LEU A 128 12.45 2.57 8.29
C LEU A 128 11.58 3.19 9.40
N CYS A 129 11.90 4.39 9.86
CA CYS A 129 11.10 5.12 10.85
C CYS A 129 9.69 5.48 10.34
N THR A 130 9.48 5.58 9.02
CA THR A 130 8.15 5.84 8.45
C THR A 130 7.27 4.59 8.36
N ILE A 131 7.79 3.37 8.51
CA ILE A 131 7.00 2.13 8.42
C ILE A 131 5.88 2.09 9.47
N PRO A 132 6.11 2.36 10.78
CA PRO A 132 5.03 2.38 11.77
C PRO A 132 3.97 3.43 11.48
N ILE A 133 4.40 4.62 11.02
CA ILE A 133 3.48 5.70 10.64
C ILE A 133 2.60 5.25 9.47
N ASN A 134 3.19 4.56 8.48
CA ASN A 134 2.47 4.03 7.35
C ASN A 134 1.40 3.01 7.78
N VAL A 135 1.75 2.08 8.68
CA VAL A 135 0.80 1.09 9.22
C VAL A 135 -0.38 1.75 9.91
N VAL A 136 -0.14 2.80 10.72
CA VAL A 136 -1.22 3.56 11.38
C VAL A 136 -2.13 4.22 10.35
N ILE A 137 -1.56 4.89 9.34
CA ILE A 137 -2.36 5.58 8.32
C ILE A 137 -3.17 4.58 7.49
N GLU A 138 -2.60 3.44 7.14
CA GLU A 138 -3.30 2.38 6.40
C GLU A 138 -4.48 1.83 7.20
N ASN A 139 -4.30 1.57 8.50
CA ASN A 139 -5.40 1.14 9.38
C ASN A 139 -6.54 2.18 9.45
N VAL A 140 -6.19 3.46 9.63
CA VAL A 140 -7.19 4.54 9.63
C VAL A 140 -7.88 4.65 8.27
N ALA A 141 -7.14 4.50 7.17
CA ALA A 141 -7.67 4.55 5.81
C ALA A 141 -8.64 3.39 5.54
N VAL A 142 -8.36 2.18 6.05
CA VAL A 142 -9.25 1.01 5.92
C VAL A 142 -10.55 1.23 6.69
N ILE A 143 -10.47 1.63 7.97
CA ILE A 143 -11.65 1.91 8.79
C ILE A 143 -12.49 3.01 8.14
N TRP A 144 -11.87 4.11 7.72
CA TRP A 144 -12.58 5.20 7.05
C TRP A 144 -13.08 4.81 5.64
N GLY A 145 -12.41 3.91 4.94
CA GLY A 145 -12.87 3.38 3.65
C GLY A 145 -14.11 2.50 3.78
N LEU A 146 -14.22 1.72 4.87
CA LEU A 146 -15.36 0.87 5.19
C LEU A 146 -16.58 1.68 5.67
N VAL A 147 -16.34 2.67 6.54
CA VAL A 147 -17.40 3.50 7.16
C VAL A 147 -17.80 4.70 6.29
N GLY A 148 -16.89 5.22 5.48
CA GLY A 148 -17.10 6.45 4.71
C GLY A 148 -18.04 6.30 3.50
N LYS A 149 -18.70 7.39 3.13
CA LYS A 149 -19.54 7.48 1.91
C LYS A 149 -18.74 7.05 0.68
N LYS A 150 -19.28 6.10 -0.09
CA LYS A 150 -18.61 5.37 -1.19
C LYS A 150 -18.60 6.12 -2.53
N ASN A 151 -19.29 7.25 -2.63
CA ASN A 151 -19.64 7.89 -3.90
C ASN A 151 -18.95 9.24 -4.16
N LYS A 152 -17.82 9.56 -3.51
CA LYS A 152 -17.06 10.78 -3.81
C LYS A 152 -15.65 10.42 -4.26
N PHE A 153 -15.38 10.60 -5.56
CA PHE A 153 -14.07 10.38 -6.15
C PHE A 153 -13.19 11.61 -5.89
N TYR A 154 -12.41 11.56 -4.80
CA TYR A 154 -11.39 12.57 -4.55
C TYR A 154 -10.20 12.32 -5.48
N VAL A 155 -9.72 13.33 -6.20
CA VAL A 155 -8.49 13.26 -7.01
C VAL A 155 -7.39 13.97 -6.23
N VAL A 156 -6.28 13.28 -5.96
CA VAL A 156 -5.10 13.92 -5.36
C VAL A 156 -4.52 14.87 -6.40
N GLN A 157 -4.54 16.16 -6.11
CA GLN A 157 -3.89 17.17 -6.93
C GLN A 157 -2.38 17.05 -6.74
N LYS A 158 -1.68 16.48 -7.74
CA LYS A 158 -0.22 16.35 -7.74
C LYS A 158 0.49 17.59 -8.32
N ASP A 159 -0.25 18.68 -8.54
CA ASP A 159 0.28 19.90 -9.15
C ASP A 159 1.07 20.70 -8.11
N VAL A 160 2.40 20.72 -8.29
CA VAL A 160 3.22 21.76 -7.67
C VAL A 160 2.87 23.04 -8.43
N ARG A 161 2.25 24.03 -7.78
CA ARG A 161 2.18 25.38 -8.36
C ARG A 161 3.62 25.77 -8.66
N ALA A 162 3.96 25.88 -9.95
CA ALA A 162 5.19 26.53 -10.34
C ALA A 162 5.19 27.90 -9.64
N LEU A 163 6.18 28.14 -8.78
CA LEU A 163 6.44 29.48 -8.27
C LEU A 163 6.68 30.33 -9.53
N VAL A 164 5.72 31.17 -9.85
CA VAL A 164 5.87 32.21 -10.86
C VAL A 164 6.98 33.10 -10.34
N THR A 165 8.19 32.92 -10.86
CA THR A 165 9.26 33.89 -10.75
C THR A 165 8.83 35.09 -11.58
N VAL A 166 8.28 36.10 -10.90
CA VAL A 166 8.13 37.46 -11.42
C VAL A 166 9.48 38.14 -11.32
#